data_AF-A0A940P349-F1
#
_entry.id   AF-A0A940P349-F1
#
_cell.length_a   1.000
_cell.length_b   1.000
_cell.length_c   1.000
_cell.angle_alpha   90.00
_cell.angle_beta   90.00
_cell.angle_gamma   90.00
#
_symmetry.space_group_name_H-M   'P 1'
#
loop_
_entity.id
_entity.type
_entity.pdbx_description
1 polymer ?
#
loop_
_entity_poly.entity_id
_entity_poly.type
_entity_poly.pdbx_seq_one_letter_code
_entity_poly.pdbx_strand_id
1 'polypeptide(L)'
;MSIKMQLKEYFNKSNFKDLGLSFVPMILTTGVIIFIGQLIKKSDLTLLQPVMNVGGEESEPSVGRLTCMLLFFALSLLCVSAAGMLQKKEPEKLTLPWVICSLGGTLLWASIGECLWHFGAVVYTDEGETSFINFPRLESIQGVPIFLLCALLFAAIHQRTSFTLKGYAYTFFSNWLGHLCTIAIYPIAMAFGCPMDLATYYKFSGAMFAIILTLVGVLLTFGKTRKETKYYSSLLFYAAAGNLVYAVILGET
;
A
#
# COMPACT_ATOMS: atom_id res chain seq x y z
N MET A 1 -21.73 -18.33 -31.64
CA MET A 1 -21.19 -18.76 -30.33
C MET A 1 -22.15 -18.27 -29.25
N SER A 2 -22.69 -19.13 -28.38
CA SER A 2 -23.70 -18.74 -27.37
C SER A 2 -23.08 -17.90 -26.23
N ILE A 3 -23.79 -16.88 -25.74
CA ILE A 3 -23.39 -16.05 -24.57
C ILE A 3 -23.05 -16.92 -23.36
N LYS A 4 -23.77 -18.03 -23.14
CA LYS A 4 -23.45 -18.99 -22.07
C LYS A 4 -22.08 -19.64 -22.23
N MET A 5 -21.64 -19.86 -23.47
CA MET A 5 -20.34 -20.48 -23.77
C MET A 5 -19.19 -19.48 -23.54
N GLN A 6 -19.39 -18.21 -23.90
CA GLN A 6 -18.44 -17.13 -23.60
C GLN A 6 -18.32 -16.86 -22.10
N LEU A 7 -19.43 -16.86 -21.36
CA LEU A 7 -19.42 -16.71 -19.90
C LEU A 7 -18.70 -17.86 -19.19
N LYS A 8 -18.85 -19.11 -19.68
CA LYS A 8 -18.19 -20.28 -19.11
C LYS A 8 -16.67 -20.28 -19.34
N GLU A 9 -16.22 -19.75 -20.48
CA GLU A 9 -14.78 -19.51 -20.76
C GLU A 9 -14.21 -18.38 -19.91
N TYR A 10 -14.97 -17.29 -19.74
CA TYR A 10 -14.58 -16.16 -18.89
C TYR A 10 -14.44 -16.58 -17.42
N PHE A 11 -15.40 -17.34 -16.90
CA PHE A 11 -15.44 -17.82 -15.51
C PHE A 11 -14.83 -19.22 -15.34
N ASN A 12 -13.64 -19.45 -15.92
CA ASN A 12 -12.91 -20.70 -15.72
C ASN A 12 -12.45 -20.85 -14.25
N LYS A 13 -12.62 -22.05 -13.66
CA LYS A 13 -12.19 -22.41 -12.30
C LYS A 13 -10.71 -22.09 -12.03
N SER A 14 -9.85 -22.14 -13.06
CA SER A 14 -8.44 -21.78 -12.91
C SER A 14 -8.23 -20.31 -12.54
N ASN A 15 -9.02 -19.39 -13.10
CA ASN A 15 -8.89 -17.94 -12.84
C ASN A 15 -9.25 -17.61 -11.38
N PHE A 16 -10.30 -18.24 -10.85
CA PHE A 16 -10.67 -18.08 -9.44
C PHE A 16 -9.63 -18.66 -8.48
N LYS A 17 -9.05 -19.82 -8.84
CA LYS A 17 -7.97 -20.43 -8.05
C LYS A 17 -6.75 -19.51 -8.01
N ASP A 18 -6.34 -18.97 -9.16
CA ASP A 18 -5.19 -18.06 -9.25
C ASP A 18 -5.46 -16.76 -8.48
N LEU A 19 -6.67 -16.18 -8.58
CA LEU A 19 -7.06 -15.00 -7.81
C LEU A 19 -7.03 -15.28 -6.30
N GLY A 20 -7.66 -16.37 -5.84
CA GLY A 20 -7.69 -16.75 -4.43
C GLY A 20 -6.29 -17.01 -3.85
N LEU A 21 -5.44 -17.71 -4.60
CA LEU A 21 -4.04 -17.99 -4.22
C LEU A 21 -3.15 -16.75 -4.20
N SER A 22 -3.59 -15.65 -4.82
CA SER A 22 -2.82 -14.39 -4.87
C SER A 22 -3.32 -13.37 -3.86
N PHE A 23 -4.66 -13.29 -3.68
CA PHE A 23 -5.34 -12.30 -2.84
C PHE A 23 -5.40 -12.68 -1.36
N VAL A 24 -5.75 -13.94 -1.05
CA VAL A 24 -5.90 -14.39 0.35
C VAL A 24 -4.58 -14.26 1.13
N PRO A 25 -3.42 -14.71 0.59
CA PRO A 25 -2.16 -14.54 1.29
C PRO A 25 -1.84 -13.08 1.59
N MET A 26 -2.19 -12.15 0.70
CA MET A 26 -1.92 -10.72 0.92
C MET A 26 -2.68 -10.13 2.11
N ILE A 27 -3.97 -10.46 2.24
CA ILE A 27 -4.77 -10.01 3.39
C ILE A 27 -4.17 -10.58 4.68
N LEU A 28 -3.83 -11.87 4.67
CA LEU A 28 -3.24 -12.53 5.83
C LEU A 28 -1.87 -11.95 6.19
N THR A 29 -0.98 -11.76 5.22
CA THR A 29 0.35 -11.19 5.47
C THR A 29 0.26 -9.75 5.98
N THR A 30 -0.66 -8.95 5.43
CA THR A 30 -0.88 -7.57 5.90
C THR A 30 -1.40 -7.58 7.33
N GLY A 31 -2.42 -8.38 7.63
CA GLY A 31 -2.96 -8.51 8.98
C GLY A 31 -1.91 -8.94 10.00
N VAL A 32 -1.05 -9.91 9.63
CA VAL A 32 0.06 -10.37 10.48
C VAL A 32 1.11 -9.27 10.68
N ILE A 33 1.50 -8.54 9.64
CA ILE A 33 2.46 -7.43 9.75
C ILE A 33 1.92 -6.34 10.67
N ILE A 34 0.65 -5.93 10.47
CA ILE A 34 0.02 -4.92 11.32
C ILE A 34 -0.03 -5.40 12.76
N PHE A 35 -0.46 -6.64 13.01
CA PHE A 35 -0.51 -7.22 14.35
C PHE A 35 0.87 -7.25 15.04
N ILE A 36 1.88 -7.80 14.37
CA ILE A 36 3.26 -7.84 14.90
C ILE A 36 3.79 -6.43 15.12
N GLY A 37 3.54 -5.52 14.18
CA GLY A 37 3.91 -4.12 14.29
C GLY A 37 3.31 -3.48 15.54
N GLN A 38 2.01 -3.68 15.79
CA GLN A 38 1.35 -3.17 16.98
C GLN A 38 1.93 -3.72 18.29
N LEU A 39 2.33 -5.00 18.32
CA LEU A 39 2.99 -5.59 19.50
C LEU A 39 4.34 -4.94 19.78
N ILE A 40 5.18 -4.75 18.75
CA ILE A 40 6.51 -4.13 18.90
C ILE A 40 6.38 -2.64 19.22
N LYS A 41 5.45 -1.92 18.57
CA LYS A 41 5.20 -0.50 18.85
C LYS A 41 4.81 -0.28 20.32
N LYS A 42 4.07 -1.23 20.92
CA LYS A 42 3.61 -1.17 22.31
C LYS A 42 4.60 -1.73 23.34
N SER A 43 5.64 -2.45 22.92
CA SER A 43 6.60 -3.03 23.87
C SER A 43 7.54 -2.00 24.49
N ASP A 44 7.78 -0.88 23.81
CA ASP A 44 8.60 0.23 24.31
C ASP A 44 8.03 1.58 23.86
N LEU A 45 7.47 2.31 24.83
CA LEU A 45 6.85 3.62 24.66
C LEU A 45 7.82 4.78 24.93
N THR A 46 9.11 4.50 25.13
CA THR A 46 10.13 5.52 25.31
C THR A 46 10.16 6.43 24.08
N LEU A 47 9.76 7.69 24.27
CA LEU A 47 9.78 8.70 23.23
C LEU A 47 11.22 9.11 22.94
N LEU A 48 11.57 9.12 21.65
CA LEU A 48 12.87 9.55 21.16
C LEU A 48 12.89 11.04 20.80
N GLN A 49 11.73 11.62 20.54
CA GLN A 49 11.55 12.99 20.05
C GLN A 49 10.22 13.59 20.56
N PRO A 50 10.00 14.91 20.44
CA PRO A 50 8.72 15.53 20.81
C PRO A 50 7.54 15.02 19.97
N VAL A 51 6.36 15.03 20.59
CA VAL A 51 5.08 14.75 19.92
C VAL A 51 4.60 16.02 19.21
N MET A 52 4.27 15.90 17.94
CA MET A 52 3.84 16.98 17.06
C MET A 52 2.63 16.52 16.24
N ASN A 53 1.85 17.44 15.69
CA ASN A 53 0.77 17.08 14.77
C ASN A 53 1.30 17.07 13.31
N VAL A 54 1.16 15.93 12.62
CA VAL A 54 1.57 15.75 11.23
C VAL A 54 0.36 15.31 10.40
N GLY A 55 -0.19 16.24 9.62
CA GLY A 55 -1.32 15.94 8.74
C GLY A 55 -2.58 15.49 9.48
N GLY A 56 -2.86 16.08 10.65
CA GLY A 56 -4.06 15.80 11.44
C GLY A 56 -3.90 14.69 12.48
N GLU A 57 -2.75 14.03 12.55
CA GLU A 57 -2.47 12.95 13.51
C GLU A 57 -1.24 13.26 14.37
N GLU A 58 -1.25 12.80 15.62
CA GLU A 58 -0.13 12.98 16.54
C GLU A 58 1.03 12.04 16.20
N SER A 59 2.25 12.59 16.18
CA SER A 59 3.47 11.83 15.99
C SER A 59 3.88 11.18 17.31
N GLU A 60 3.97 9.86 17.38
CA GLU A 60 4.49 9.14 18.55
C GLU A 60 5.86 8.50 18.25
N PRO A 61 6.97 9.26 18.24
CA PRO A 61 8.31 8.75 17.87
C PRO A 61 8.92 7.83 18.94
N SER A 62 8.37 6.63 19.14
CA SER A 62 8.87 5.69 20.15
C SER A 62 10.00 4.80 19.65
N VAL A 63 10.78 4.24 20.59
CA VAL A 63 11.77 3.17 20.33
C VAL A 63 11.11 1.98 19.62
N GLY A 64 9.90 1.59 20.03
CA GLY A 64 9.14 0.52 19.38
C GLY A 64 8.86 0.81 17.91
N ARG A 65 8.44 2.04 17.57
CA ARG A 65 8.23 2.46 16.16
C ARG A 65 9.53 2.48 15.35
N LEU A 66 10.63 2.94 15.95
CA LEU A 66 11.94 2.95 15.28
C LEU A 66 12.39 1.51 14.98
N THR A 67 12.21 0.62 15.94
CA THR A 67 12.51 -0.81 15.80
C THR A 67 11.68 -1.44 14.67
N CYS A 68 10.36 -1.19 14.63
CA CYS A 68 9.52 -1.61 13.51
C CYS A 68 10.01 -1.07 12.18
N MET A 69 10.31 0.24 12.11
CA MET A 69 10.75 0.89 10.88
C MET A 69 11.99 0.21 10.30
N LEU A 70 13.04 0.02 11.12
CA LEU A 70 14.31 -0.57 10.70
C LEU A 70 14.17 -2.06 10.36
N LEU A 71 13.49 -2.83 11.21
CA LEU A 71 13.31 -4.28 10.99
C LEU A 71 12.48 -4.55 9.75
N PHE A 72 11.36 -3.85 9.56
CA PHE A 72 10.50 -4.05 8.40
C PHE A 72 11.19 -3.60 7.11
N PHE A 73 12.00 -2.54 7.15
CA PHE A 73 12.82 -2.15 6.00
C PHE A 73 13.82 -3.23 5.62
N ALA A 74 14.57 -3.77 6.59
CA ALA A 74 15.55 -4.83 6.33
C ALA A 74 14.88 -6.11 5.80
N LEU A 75 13.80 -6.55 6.43
CA LEU A 75 13.04 -7.73 6.00
C LEU A 75 12.40 -7.54 4.62
N SER A 76 11.97 -6.33 4.29
CA SER A 76 11.44 -5.98 2.98
C SER A 76 12.46 -6.22 1.86
N LEU A 77 13.70 -5.73 2.05
CA LEU A 77 14.80 -5.93 1.10
C LEU A 77 15.19 -7.41 0.95
N LEU A 78 15.18 -8.16 2.06
CA LEU A 78 15.42 -9.60 2.05
C LEU A 78 14.34 -10.35 1.27
N CYS A 79 13.06 -9.98 1.45
CA CYS A 79 11.93 -10.59 0.75
C CYS A 79 12.05 -10.41 -0.76
N VAL A 80 12.24 -9.19 -1.27
CA VAL A 80 12.33 -8.95 -2.72
C VAL A 80 13.55 -9.66 -3.35
N SER A 81 14.66 -9.72 -2.61
CA SER A 81 15.86 -10.44 -3.03
C SER A 81 15.62 -11.95 -3.11
N ALA A 82 15.03 -12.55 -2.07
CA ALA A 82 14.68 -13.97 -2.02
C ALA A 82 13.66 -14.35 -3.10
N ALA A 83 12.63 -13.52 -3.29
CA ALA A 83 11.65 -13.71 -4.37
C ALA A 83 12.34 -13.69 -5.74
N GLY A 84 13.25 -12.74 -5.98
CA GLY A 84 14.04 -12.67 -7.21
C GLY A 84 14.90 -13.91 -7.46
N MET A 85 15.53 -14.45 -6.42
CA MET A 85 16.31 -15.69 -6.51
C MET A 85 15.43 -16.90 -6.83
N LEU A 86 14.28 -17.03 -6.16
CA LEU A 86 13.33 -18.12 -6.41
C LEU A 86 12.76 -18.07 -7.83
N GLN A 87 12.39 -16.88 -8.31
CA GLN A 87 11.88 -16.68 -9.66
C GLN A 87 12.94 -17.01 -10.73
N LYS A 88 14.23 -16.72 -10.47
CA LYS A 88 15.32 -17.11 -11.37
C LYS A 88 15.53 -18.63 -11.41
N LYS A 89 15.36 -19.31 -10.28
CA LYS A 89 15.51 -20.77 -10.17
C LYS A 89 14.35 -21.53 -10.83
N GLU A 90 13.12 -21.03 -10.66
CA GLU A 90 11.91 -21.67 -11.17
C GLU A 90 10.99 -20.67 -11.90
N PRO A 91 11.32 -20.24 -13.13
CA PRO A 91 10.61 -19.16 -13.83
C PRO A 91 9.09 -19.38 -14.02
N GLU A 92 8.67 -20.64 -14.14
CA GLU A 92 7.28 -21.02 -14.38
C GLU A 92 6.39 -20.93 -13.12
N LYS A 93 7.02 -20.94 -11.92
CA LYS A 93 6.32 -21.00 -10.62
C LYS A 93 6.22 -19.62 -9.99
N LEU A 94 5.13 -18.92 -10.28
CA LEU A 94 4.95 -17.52 -9.88
C LEU A 94 4.40 -17.33 -8.45
N THR A 95 3.66 -18.31 -7.90
CA THR A 95 2.90 -18.11 -6.65
C THR A 95 3.78 -17.81 -5.43
N LEU A 96 4.85 -18.59 -5.20
CA LEU A 96 5.70 -18.36 -4.03
C LEU A 96 6.52 -17.05 -4.17
N PRO A 97 7.17 -16.76 -5.32
CA PRO A 97 7.79 -15.45 -5.54
C PRO A 97 6.81 -14.29 -5.38
N TRP A 98 5.56 -14.44 -5.84
CA TRP A 98 4.50 -13.45 -5.67
C TRP A 98 4.20 -13.16 -4.20
N VAL A 99 3.98 -14.21 -3.39
CA VAL A 99 3.67 -14.05 -1.96
C VAL A 99 4.81 -13.35 -1.24
N ILE A 100 6.06 -13.76 -1.51
CA ILE A 100 7.24 -13.17 -0.86
C ILE A 100 7.45 -11.72 -1.31
N CYS A 101 7.31 -11.40 -2.61
CA CYS A 101 7.49 -10.01 -3.04
C CYS A 101 6.35 -9.10 -2.55
N SER A 102 5.13 -9.61 -2.43
CA SER A 102 4.00 -8.88 -1.86
C SER A 102 4.23 -8.61 -0.37
N LEU A 103 4.70 -9.61 0.39
CA LEU A 103 5.13 -9.44 1.77
C LEU A 103 6.18 -8.33 1.90
N GLY A 104 7.20 -8.34 1.01
CA GLY A 104 8.21 -7.29 0.97
C GLY A 104 7.62 -5.91 0.71
N GLY A 105 6.71 -5.78 -0.26
CA GLY A 105 6.06 -4.49 -0.56
C GLY A 105 5.23 -3.96 0.61
N THR A 106 4.50 -4.83 1.31
CA THR A 106 3.77 -4.46 2.53
C THR A 106 4.70 -4.08 3.68
N LEU A 107 5.82 -4.78 3.86
CA LEU A 107 6.83 -4.42 4.87
C LEU A 107 7.49 -3.06 4.57
N LEU A 108 7.77 -2.77 3.30
CA LEU A 108 8.24 -1.44 2.91
C LEU A 108 7.21 -0.39 3.29
N TRP A 109 5.95 -0.60 2.90
CA TRP A 109 4.86 0.32 3.27
C TRP A 109 4.76 0.51 4.78
N ALA A 110 4.76 -0.56 5.57
CA ALA A 110 4.69 -0.48 7.02
C ALA A 110 5.91 0.26 7.64
N SER A 111 7.07 0.15 7.01
CA SER A 111 8.28 0.87 7.44
C SER A 111 8.18 2.37 7.16
N ILE A 112 7.96 2.76 5.90
CA ILE A 112 8.03 4.17 5.49
C ILE A 112 6.69 4.91 5.50
N GLY A 113 5.59 4.22 5.20
CA GLY A 113 4.23 4.78 5.23
C GLY A 113 3.69 4.92 6.65
N GLU A 114 3.95 3.93 7.52
CA GLU A 114 3.31 3.83 8.85
C GLU A 114 4.23 4.12 10.05
N CYS A 115 5.56 4.08 9.89
CA CYS A 115 6.48 4.31 11.00
C CYS A 115 7.34 5.56 10.84
N LEU A 116 7.83 5.85 9.62
CA LEU A 116 8.82 6.91 9.40
C LEU A 116 8.33 8.32 9.75
N TRP A 117 7.09 8.68 9.41
CA TRP A 117 6.58 10.05 9.57
C TRP A 117 6.45 10.50 11.04
N HIS A 118 6.51 9.56 11.98
CA HIS A 118 6.53 9.91 13.40
C HIS A 118 7.84 10.56 13.84
N PHE A 119 8.92 10.37 13.07
CA PHE A 119 10.25 10.91 13.38
C PHE A 119 10.49 12.24 12.66
N GLY A 120 11.46 13.01 13.12
CA GLY A 120 11.83 14.31 12.57
C GLY A 120 13.26 14.75 12.87
N ALA A 121 13.57 16.00 12.59
CA ALA A 121 14.85 16.62 12.88
C ALA A 121 14.66 18.03 13.47
N VAL A 122 15.56 18.41 14.37
CA VAL A 122 15.69 19.81 14.81
C VAL A 122 16.42 20.58 13.70
N VAL A 123 15.80 21.65 13.24
CA VAL A 123 16.34 22.57 12.24
C VAL A 123 16.64 23.90 12.94
N TYR A 124 17.84 24.41 12.70
CA TYR A 124 18.29 25.72 13.16
C TYR A 124 18.10 26.71 12.01
N THR A 125 17.39 27.80 12.25
CA THR A 125 17.28 28.88 11.27
C THR A 125 18.52 29.78 11.35
N ASP A 126 18.81 30.49 10.26
CA ASP A 126 19.90 31.49 10.21
C ASP A 126 19.71 32.62 11.23
N GLU A 127 18.48 32.78 11.73
CA GLU A 127 18.06 33.74 12.77
C GLU A 127 18.31 33.21 14.20
N GLY A 128 18.81 31.99 14.34
CA GLY A 128 19.09 31.35 15.63
C GLY A 128 17.88 30.69 16.28
N GLU A 129 16.74 30.59 15.58
CA GLU A 129 15.55 29.91 16.08
C GLU A 129 15.66 28.39 15.87
N THR A 130 15.14 27.63 16.82
CA THR A 130 15.06 26.17 16.74
C THR A 130 13.63 25.75 16.41
N SER A 131 13.47 24.98 15.34
CA SER A 131 12.20 24.36 14.97
C SER A 131 12.36 22.85 14.82
N PHE A 132 11.34 22.07 15.17
CA PHE A 132 11.33 20.63 14.96
C PHE A 132 10.44 20.29 13.77
N ILE A 133 11.00 19.60 12.79
CA ILE A 133 10.31 19.24 11.54
C ILE A 133 10.23 17.70 11.43
N ASN A 134 9.02 17.15 11.47
CA ASN A 134 8.77 15.74 11.19
C ASN A 134 9.03 15.39 9.72
N PHE A 135 9.34 14.12 9.47
CA PHE A 135 9.37 13.58 8.13
C PHE A 135 7.96 13.64 7.50
N PRO A 136 7.87 13.87 6.18
CA PRO A 136 6.58 13.96 5.50
C PRO A 136 5.75 12.70 5.71
N ARG A 137 4.49 12.88 6.08
CA ARG A 137 3.53 11.78 6.09
C ARG A 137 3.20 11.41 4.64
N LEU A 138 3.81 10.34 4.14
CA LEU A 138 3.70 9.89 2.76
C LEU A 138 2.24 9.70 2.32
N GLU A 139 1.39 9.21 3.22
CA GLU A 139 -0.02 8.94 2.96
C GLU A 139 -0.92 10.18 2.93
N SER A 140 -0.39 11.34 3.34
CA SER A 140 -1.10 12.62 3.33
C SER A 140 -0.87 13.38 2.03
N ILE A 141 -1.46 14.57 1.92
CA ILE A 141 -1.23 15.50 0.80
C ILE A 141 0.25 15.81 0.57
N GLN A 142 1.08 15.80 1.63
CA GLN A 142 2.52 16.04 1.56
C GLN A 142 3.25 14.98 0.73
N GLY A 143 2.75 13.75 0.71
CA GLY A 143 3.38 12.65 -0.04
C GLY A 143 2.89 12.52 -1.48
N VAL A 144 1.87 13.26 -1.92
CA VAL A 144 1.37 13.21 -3.31
C VAL A 144 2.49 13.46 -4.33
N PRO A 145 3.35 14.49 -4.20
CA PRO A 145 4.44 14.70 -5.16
C PRO A 145 5.45 13.54 -5.19
N ILE A 146 5.74 12.95 -4.02
CA ILE A 146 6.67 11.82 -3.90
C ILE A 146 6.06 10.58 -4.55
N PHE A 147 4.78 10.31 -4.31
CA PHE A 147 4.06 9.22 -4.95
C PHE A 147 4.09 9.35 -6.47
N LEU A 148 3.78 10.55 -7.01
CA LEU A 148 3.81 10.80 -8.46
C LEU A 148 5.21 10.59 -9.04
N LEU A 149 6.25 11.11 -8.37
CA LEU A 149 7.63 10.91 -8.80
C LEU A 149 8.00 9.42 -8.83
N CYS A 150 7.72 8.68 -7.75
CA CYS A 150 8.00 7.25 -7.68
C CYS A 150 7.21 6.46 -8.74
N ALA A 151 5.93 6.79 -8.95
CA ALA A 151 5.09 6.15 -9.95
C ALA A 151 5.60 6.41 -11.39
N LEU A 152 6.02 7.64 -11.70
CA LEU A 152 6.58 8.02 -13.00
C LEU A 152 7.93 7.34 -13.24
N LEU A 153 8.82 7.34 -12.25
CA LEU A 153 10.10 6.63 -12.34
C LEU A 153 9.88 5.13 -12.56
N PHE A 154 8.96 4.53 -11.81
CA PHE A 154 8.62 3.12 -11.98
C PHE A 154 8.02 2.85 -13.36
N ALA A 155 7.12 3.70 -13.86
CA ALA A 155 6.55 3.59 -15.20
C ALA A 155 7.64 3.66 -16.29
N ALA A 156 8.62 4.56 -16.14
CA ALA A 156 9.73 4.70 -17.07
C ALA A 156 10.61 3.44 -17.16
N ILE A 157 10.76 2.69 -16.06
CA ILE A 157 11.57 1.46 -16.03
C ILE A 157 10.74 0.18 -16.08
N HIS A 158 9.39 0.26 -16.06
CA HIS A 158 8.51 -0.90 -15.90
C HIS A 158 8.83 -2.03 -16.89
N GLN A 159 9.06 -1.72 -18.17
CA GLN A 159 9.30 -2.76 -19.16
C GLN A 159 10.60 -3.56 -18.90
N ARG A 160 11.54 -3.00 -18.14
CA ARG A 160 12.85 -3.60 -17.82
C ARG A 160 12.90 -4.27 -16.45
N THR A 161 11.83 -4.19 -15.66
CA THR A 161 11.79 -4.77 -14.31
C THR A 161 11.33 -6.23 -14.33
N SER A 162 11.82 -7.02 -13.37
CA SER A 162 11.39 -8.41 -13.20
C SER A 162 9.95 -8.51 -12.66
N PHE A 163 9.33 -9.67 -12.83
CA PHE A 163 8.01 -9.97 -12.24
C PHE A 163 7.96 -9.65 -10.73
N THR A 164 9.00 -10.02 -10.00
CA THR A 164 9.09 -9.86 -8.53
C THR A 164 9.28 -8.41 -8.11
N LEU A 165 10.09 -7.64 -8.83
CA LEU A 165 10.28 -6.21 -8.53
C LEU A 165 9.00 -5.42 -8.85
N LYS A 166 8.29 -5.80 -9.91
CA LYS A 166 6.95 -5.25 -10.20
C LYS A 166 5.96 -5.57 -9.10
N GLY A 167 5.87 -6.83 -8.68
CA GLY A 167 4.97 -7.24 -7.61
C GLY A 167 5.26 -6.52 -6.28
N TYR A 168 6.54 -6.39 -5.93
CA TYR A 168 7.00 -5.60 -4.79
C TYR A 168 6.56 -4.13 -4.87
N ALA A 169 6.91 -3.44 -5.97
CA ALA A 169 6.58 -2.04 -6.16
C ALA A 169 5.06 -1.80 -6.20
N TYR A 170 4.33 -2.63 -6.93
CA TYR A 170 2.87 -2.51 -7.00
C TYR A 170 2.20 -2.80 -5.67
N THR A 171 2.71 -3.70 -4.84
CA THR A 171 2.15 -3.93 -3.50
C THR A 171 2.37 -2.71 -2.60
N PHE A 172 3.57 -2.12 -2.66
CA PHE A 172 3.86 -0.86 -1.96
C PHE A 172 2.94 0.27 -2.44
N PHE A 173 2.84 0.49 -3.75
CA PHE A 173 1.97 1.53 -4.33
C PHE A 173 0.48 1.27 -4.09
N SER A 174 0.04 0.01 -4.04
CA SER A 174 -1.37 -0.34 -3.80
C SER A 174 -1.81 0.05 -2.40
N ASN A 175 -0.98 -0.21 -1.38
CA ASN A 175 -1.23 0.27 -0.02
C ASN A 175 -1.26 1.81 0.01
N TRP A 176 -0.22 2.46 -0.53
CA TRP A 176 -0.13 3.92 -0.54
C TRP A 176 -1.32 4.58 -1.28
N LEU A 177 -1.71 4.05 -2.44
CA LEU A 177 -2.84 4.55 -3.22
C LEU A 177 -4.14 4.51 -2.43
N GLY A 178 -4.39 3.46 -1.64
CA GLY A 178 -5.58 3.38 -0.79
C GLY A 178 -5.70 4.55 0.19
N HIS A 179 -4.58 4.94 0.80
CA HIS A 179 -4.54 6.08 1.71
C HIS A 179 -4.61 7.42 0.96
N LEU A 180 -3.95 7.56 -0.19
CA LEU A 180 -4.03 8.78 -0.99
C LEU A 180 -5.47 9.07 -1.44
N CYS A 181 -6.16 8.05 -1.92
CA CYS A 181 -7.55 8.14 -2.41
C CYS A 181 -8.53 8.66 -1.35
N THR A 182 -8.25 8.39 -0.08
CA THR A 182 -9.14 8.68 1.05
C THR A 182 -8.68 9.93 1.79
N ILE A 183 -7.43 9.97 2.24
CA ILE A 183 -6.86 11.02 3.10
C ILE A 183 -6.36 12.22 2.29
N ALA A 184 -5.50 11.98 1.28
CA ALA A 184 -4.77 13.06 0.62
C ALA A 184 -5.61 13.93 -0.31
N ILE A 185 -6.69 13.40 -0.89
CA ILE A 185 -7.52 14.13 -1.86
C ILE A 185 -8.52 15.06 -1.14
N TYR A 186 -8.91 14.80 0.11
CA TYR A 186 -9.93 15.62 0.78
C TYR A 186 -9.57 17.11 0.88
N PRO A 187 -8.36 17.52 1.30
CA PRO A 187 -7.99 18.95 1.33
C PRO A 187 -8.03 19.59 -0.06
N ILE A 188 -7.71 18.84 -1.11
CA ILE A 188 -7.83 19.30 -2.51
C ILE A 188 -9.30 19.49 -2.85
N ALA A 189 -10.16 18.51 -2.55
CA ALA A 189 -11.59 18.60 -2.80
C ALA A 189 -12.23 19.80 -2.06
N MET A 190 -11.84 20.05 -0.80
CA MET A 190 -12.27 21.23 -0.05
C MET A 190 -11.86 22.53 -0.74
N ALA A 191 -10.63 22.61 -1.27
CA ALA A 191 -10.15 23.78 -2.02
C ALA A 191 -10.99 24.03 -3.30
N PHE A 192 -11.63 23.01 -3.84
CA PHE A 192 -12.58 23.10 -4.97
C PHE A 192 -14.05 23.26 -4.53
N GLY A 193 -14.33 23.52 -3.25
CA GLY A 193 -15.68 23.78 -2.75
C GLY A 193 -16.51 22.52 -2.47
N CYS A 194 -15.87 21.39 -2.15
CA CYS A 194 -16.57 20.19 -1.72
C CYS A 194 -17.43 20.47 -0.46
N PRO A 195 -18.75 20.24 -0.51
CA PRO A 195 -19.64 20.49 0.63
C PRO A 195 -19.72 19.32 1.63
N MET A 196 -19.07 18.20 1.33
CA MET A 196 -19.07 17.02 2.20
C MET A 196 -18.10 17.23 3.36
N ASP A 197 -18.50 16.80 4.57
CA ASP A 197 -17.56 16.67 5.68
C ASP A 197 -16.54 15.53 5.42
N LEU A 198 -15.48 15.49 6.23
CA LEU A 198 -14.37 14.55 6.09
C LEU A 198 -14.85 13.08 6.09
N ALA A 199 -15.72 12.73 7.04
CA ALA A 199 -16.20 11.36 7.21
C ALA A 199 -17.06 10.91 6.02
N THR A 200 -17.97 11.76 5.56
CA THR A 200 -18.81 11.52 4.38
C THR A 200 -17.95 11.42 3.13
N TYR A 201 -16.95 12.30 3.00
CA TYR A 201 -16.02 12.26 1.88
C TYR A 201 -15.20 10.96 1.88
N TYR A 202 -14.69 10.51 3.02
CA TYR A 202 -13.95 9.25 3.15
C TYR A 202 -14.79 8.06 2.72
N LYS A 203 -16.03 7.96 3.21
CA LYS A 203 -16.97 6.89 2.82
C LYS A 203 -17.25 6.92 1.32
N PHE A 204 -17.52 8.11 0.76
CA PHE A 204 -17.81 8.28 -0.66
C PHE A 204 -16.60 7.94 -1.55
N SER A 205 -15.44 8.53 -1.28
CA SER A 205 -14.21 8.32 -2.06
C SER A 205 -13.77 6.86 -1.98
N GLY A 206 -13.76 6.29 -0.78
CA GLY A 206 -13.43 4.88 -0.54
C GLY A 206 -14.34 3.92 -1.32
N ALA A 207 -15.66 4.14 -1.28
CA ALA A 207 -16.62 3.33 -2.06
C ALA A 207 -16.41 3.46 -3.57
N MET A 208 -16.22 4.68 -4.06
CA MET A 208 -15.98 4.95 -5.49
C MET A 208 -14.70 4.25 -5.97
N PHE A 209 -13.58 4.40 -5.24
CA PHE A 209 -12.33 3.73 -5.60
C PHE A 209 -12.43 2.21 -5.47
N ALA A 210 -13.12 1.69 -4.45
CA ALA A 210 -13.34 0.25 -4.32
C ALA A 210 -14.11 -0.33 -5.53
N ILE A 211 -15.13 0.37 -6.02
CA ILE A 211 -15.87 -0.03 -7.22
C ILE A 211 -14.96 -0.01 -8.45
N ILE A 212 -14.24 1.09 -8.69
CA ILE A 212 -13.36 1.24 -9.85
C ILE A 212 -12.29 0.15 -9.85
N LEU A 213 -11.60 -0.04 -8.73
CA LEU A 213 -10.53 -1.04 -8.58
C LEU A 213 -11.07 -2.46 -8.75
N THR A 214 -12.26 -2.75 -8.23
CA THR A 214 -12.92 -4.06 -8.43
C THR A 214 -13.24 -4.30 -9.90
N LEU A 215 -13.81 -3.30 -10.60
CA LEU A 215 -14.14 -3.43 -12.02
C LEU A 215 -12.88 -3.66 -12.87
N VAL A 216 -11.83 -2.87 -12.64
CA VAL A 216 -10.54 -3.05 -13.34
C VAL A 216 -9.92 -4.41 -12.98
N GLY A 217 -9.99 -4.83 -11.72
CA GLY A 217 -9.54 -6.14 -11.25
C GLY A 217 -10.23 -7.28 -12.00
N VAL A 218 -11.56 -7.25 -12.08
CA VAL A 218 -12.37 -8.24 -12.83
C VAL A 218 -11.97 -8.27 -14.30
N LEU A 219 -11.83 -7.10 -14.94
CA LEU A 219 -11.40 -7.02 -16.34
C LEU A 219 -10.01 -7.64 -16.57
N LEU A 220 -9.08 -7.43 -15.65
CA LEU A 220 -7.72 -7.97 -15.76
C LEU A 220 -7.63 -9.47 -15.42
N THR A 221 -8.38 -9.95 -14.42
CA THR A 221 -8.40 -11.36 -14.02
C THR A 221 -9.05 -12.25 -15.08
N PHE A 222 -10.21 -11.83 -15.58
CA PHE A 222 -11.04 -12.64 -16.48
C PHE A 222 -10.84 -12.28 -17.97
N GLY A 223 -10.14 -11.19 -18.26
CA GLY A 223 -9.75 -10.83 -19.62
C GLY A 223 -8.66 -11.75 -20.20
N LYS A 224 -8.38 -11.56 -21.49
CA LYS A 224 -7.28 -12.25 -22.21
C LYS A 224 -5.93 -11.62 -21.89
N THR A 225 -5.53 -11.66 -20.62
CA THR A 225 -4.28 -11.08 -20.11
C THR A 225 -3.22 -12.15 -19.84
N ARG A 226 -1.97 -11.73 -19.66
CA ARG A 226 -0.86 -12.64 -19.29
C ARG A 226 -1.08 -13.18 -17.89
N LYS A 227 -0.56 -14.37 -17.60
CA LYS A 227 -0.64 -15.00 -16.26
C LYS A 227 -0.14 -14.06 -15.16
N GLU A 228 0.96 -13.37 -15.37
CA GLU A 228 1.52 -12.36 -14.45
C GLU A 228 0.52 -11.24 -14.13
N THR A 229 -0.20 -10.74 -15.14
CA THR A 229 -1.21 -9.70 -14.99
C THR A 229 -2.33 -10.12 -14.05
N LYS A 230 -2.66 -11.41 -14.02
CA LYS A 230 -3.66 -11.94 -13.08
C LYS A 230 -3.19 -11.88 -11.63
N TYR A 231 -1.90 -12.08 -11.36
CA TYR A 231 -1.34 -11.83 -10.03
C TYR A 231 -1.45 -10.34 -9.68
N TYR A 232 -1.06 -9.44 -10.58
CA TYR A 232 -1.21 -7.99 -10.33
C TYR A 232 -2.66 -7.55 -10.13
N SER A 233 -3.62 -8.21 -10.78
CA SER A 233 -5.05 -7.91 -10.56
C SER A 233 -5.50 -8.19 -9.12
N SER A 234 -4.87 -9.13 -8.41
CA SER A 234 -5.15 -9.38 -6.99
C SER A 234 -4.83 -8.18 -6.09
N LEU A 235 -3.88 -7.31 -6.48
CA LEU A 235 -3.57 -6.06 -5.78
C LEU A 235 -4.71 -5.06 -5.86
N LEU A 236 -5.49 -5.07 -6.96
CA LEU A 236 -6.63 -4.17 -7.14
C LEU A 236 -7.78 -4.59 -6.24
N PHE A 237 -8.04 -5.89 -6.14
CA PHE A 237 -9.01 -6.41 -5.16
C PHE A 237 -8.55 -6.15 -3.73
N TYR A 238 -7.25 -6.28 -3.44
CA TYR A 238 -6.68 -5.94 -2.15
C TYR A 238 -6.90 -4.47 -1.79
N ALA A 239 -6.54 -3.54 -2.68
CA ALA A 239 -6.79 -2.12 -2.47
C ALA A 239 -8.30 -1.81 -2.38
N ALA A 240 -9.15 -2.46 -3.17
CA ALA A 240 -10.59 -2.28 -3.09
C ALA A 240 -11.15 -2.72 -1.73
N ALA A 241 -10.72 -3.89 -1.24
CA ALA A 241 -11.10 -4.39 0.07
C ALA A 241 -10.59 -3.47 1.19
N GLY A 242 -9.34 -2.99 1.09
CA GLY A 242 -8.76 -2.03 2.02
C GLY A 242 -9.55 -0.72 2.09
N ASN A 243 -9.92 -0.14 0.94
CA ASN A 243 -10.74 1.07 0.89
C ASN A 243 -12.15 0.84 1.48
N LEU A 244 -12.77 -0.31 1.21
CA LEU A 244 -14.05 -0.68 1.82
C LEU A 244 -13.95 -0.80 3.34
N VAL A 245 -12.96 -1.53 3.84
CA VAL A 245 -12.79 -1.74 5.29
C VAL A 245 -12.42 -0.42 5.97
N TYR A 246 -11.36 0.24 5.52
CA TYR A 246 -10.84 1.44 6.18
C TYR A 246 -11.79 2.63 6.06
N ALA A 247 -12.26 2.95 4.84
CA ALA A 247 -12.98 4.19 4.61
C ALA A 247 -14.49 4.07 4.73
N VAL A 248 -15.07 2.90 4.42
CA VAL A 248 -16.53 2.71 4.46
C VAL A 248 -16.99 2.12 5.79
N ILE A 249 -16.32 1.06 6.27
CA ILE A 249 -16.71 0.34 7.49
C ILE A 249 -16.12 1.00 8.74
N LEU A 250 -14.82 1.32 8.72
CA LEU A 250 -14.10 1.91 9.85
C LEU A 250 -14.01 3.43 9.79
N GLY A 251 -14.52 4.06 8.72
CA GLY A 251 -14.52 5.51 8.51
C GLY A 251 -15.51 6.22 9.41
N GLU A 252 -15.43 5.98 10.72
CA GLU A 252 -16.15 6.68 11.76
C GLU A 252 -15.12 7.34 12.67
N THR A 253 -15.34 8.64 12.90
CA THR A 253 -14.65 9.55 13.82
C THR A 253 -13.25 10.02 13.42
#